data_AF-A0A933U5Q9-F1
#
_entry.id   AF-A0A933U5Q9-F1
#
_cell.length_a   1.000
_cell.length_b   1.000
_cell.length_c   1.000
_cell.angle_alpha   90.00
_cell.angle_beta   90.00
_cell.angle_gamma   90.00
#
_symmetry.space_group_name_H-M   'P 1'
#
loop_
_entity.id
_entity.type
_entity.pdbx_description
1 polymer ?
#
loop_
_entity_poly.entity_id
_entity_poly.type
_entity_poly.pdbx_seq_one_letter_code
_entity_poly.pdbx_strand_id
1 'polypeptide(L)'
;AHTDELNGTGAVRVRFQAARARADGTPDDASASALVGDVAALNVAGAGWRFVRFVVEFDAGAQGALSAAPENAPFLDFVRLPFRF
;
A
#
# COMPACT_ATOMS: atom_id res chain seq x y z
N ALA A 1 29.87 -28.91 -2.23
CA ALA A 1 29.74 -27.45 -2.31
C ALA A 1 28.27 -27.10 -2.11
N HIS A 2 27.92 -26.54 -0.96
CA HIS A 2 26.60 -25.96 -0.71
C HIS A 2 26.69 -24.49 -1.13
N THR A 3 25.88 -24.08 -2.11
CA THR A 3 25.65 -22.67 -2.47
C THR A 3 24.45 -22.21 -1.62
N ASP A 4 24.69 -21.50 -0.52
CA ASP A 4 24.84 -20.04 -0.41
C ASP A 4 23.59 -19.27 -0.86
N GLU A 5 22.71 -19.10 0.14
CA GLU A 5 21.69 -18.07 0.36
C GLU A 5 21.00 -17.42 -0.85
N LEU A 6 19.74 -17.83 -1.09
CA LEU A 6 18.75 -16.92 -1.65
C LEU A 6 18.29 -15.97 -0.53
N ASN A 7 19.07 -14.92 -0.27
CA ASN A 7 18.64 -13.75 0.50
C ASN A 7 17.59 -12.97 -0.30
N GLY A 8 16.40 -13.56 -0.43
CA GLY A 8 15.24 -12.85 -0.94
C GLY A 8 14.76 -11.89 0.12
N THR A 9 15.22 -10.64 0.08
CA THR A 9 14.48 -9.54 0.69
C THR A 9 13.15 -9.45 -0.05
N GLY A 10 12.13 -10.15 0.45
CA GLY A 10 10.78 -10.06 -0.08
C GLY A 10 10.41 -8.59 -0.17
N ALA A 11 10.18 -8.07 -1.39
CA ALA A 11 9.92 -6.66 -1.58
C ALA A 11 8.61 -6.29 -0.89
N VAL A 12 8.66 -5.40 0.09
CA VAL A 12 7.47 -4.78 0.67
C VAL A 12 7.11 -3.56 -0.15
N ARG A 13 5.87 -3.48 -0.62
CA ARG A 13 5.38 -2.32 -1.40
C ARG A 13 4.12 -1.77 -0.77
N VAL A 14 4.08 -0.46 -0.58
CA VAL A 14 2.86 0.25 -0.17
C VAL A 14 2.26 0.91 -1.39
N ARG A 15 0.96 0.73 -1.60
CA ARG A 15 0.20 1.35 -2.69
C ARG A 15 -1.01 2.08 -2.15
N PHE A 16 -1.39 3.17 -2.78
CA PHE A 16 -2.46 4.06 -2.35
C PHE A 16 -3.58 4.07 -3.37
N GLN A 17 -4.80 4.28 -2.90
CA GLN A 17 -5.98 4.44 -3.73
C GLN A 17 -6.90 5.46 -3.09
N ALA A 18 -7.53 6.31 -3.90
CA ALA A 18 -8.52 7.26 -3.45
C ALA A 18 -9.91 6.91 -3.97
N ALA A 19 -10.95 7.33 -3.27
CA ALA A 19 -12.33 7.23 -3.71
C ALA A 19 -13.12 8.50 -3.32
N ARG A 20 -14.19 8.76 -4.07
CA ARG A 20 -15.19 9.78 -3.71
C ARG A 20 -16.11 9.25 -2.61
N ALA A 21 -16.87 10.16 -2.01
CA ALA A 21 -17.97 9.77 -1.13
C ALA A 21 -19.23 9.46 -1.96
N ARG A 22 -19.98 8.46 -1.52
CA ARG A 22 -21.38 8.26 -1.93
C ARG A 22 -22.29 9.29 -1.25
N ALA A 23 -23.56 9.29 -1.63
CA ALA A 23 -24.58 10.15 -1.02
C ALA A 23 -24.79 9.89 0.49
N ASP A 24 -24.50 8.67 0.95
CA ASP A 24 -24.57 8.29 2.37
C ASP A 24 -23.28 8.61 3.16
N GLY A 25 -22.29 9.23 2.51
CA GLY A 25 -21.01 9.56 3.11
C GLY A 25 -20.05 8.38 3.23
N THR A 26 -20.36 7.20 2.70
CA THR A 26 -19.42 6.06 2.65
C THR A 26 -18.48 6.14 1.44
N PRO A 27 -17.34 5.44 1.45
CA PRO A 27 -16.46 5.37 0.28
C PRO A 27 -17.17 4.74 -0.93
N ASP A 28 -17.09 5.39 -2.08
CA ASP A 28 -17.59 4.83 -3.34
C ASP A 28 -16.54 3.99 -4.06
N ASP A 29 -16.53 2.68 -3.82
CA ASP A 29 -15.60 1.74 -4.48
C ASP A 29 -15.67 1.76 -6.01
N ALA A 30 -16.82 2.10 -6.59
CA ALA A 30 -16.97 2.23 -8.04
C ALA A 30 -16.22 3.45 -8.60
N SER A 31 -15.98 4.46 -7.76
CA SER A 31 -15.21 5.67 -8.10
C SER A 31 -13.71 5.54 -7.79
N ALA A 32 -13.26 4.39 -7.30
CA ALA A 32 -11.92 4.23 -6.78
C ALA A 32 -10.86 4.41 -7.89
N SER A 33 -9.80 5.16 -7.60
CA SER A 33 -8.67 5.36 -8.50
C SER A 33 -7.93 4.04 -8.78
N ALA A 34 -6.99 4.03 -9.72
CA ALA A 34 -6.01 2.95 -9.76
C ALA A 34 -5.14 2.98 -8.47
N LEU A 35 -4.58 1.82 -8.08
CA LEU A 35 -3.56 1.75 -7.04
C LEU A 35 -2.26 2.38 -7.54
N VAL A 36 -1.69 3.33 -6.79
CA VAL A 36 -0.46 4.05 -7.14
C VAL A 36 0.61 3.87 -6.07
N GLY A 37 1.88 3.82 -6.44
CA GLY A 37 2.99 3.72 -5.47
C GLY A 37 3.32 5.05 -4.78
N ASP A 38 2.98 6.17 -5.42
CA ASP A 38 3.19 7.52 -4.88
C ASP A 38 1.84 8.17 -4.56
N VAL A 39 1.61 8.48 -3.28
CA VAL A 39 0.39 9.14 -2.83
C VAL A 39 0.21 10.53 -3.44
N ALA A 40 1.29 11.22 -3.82
CA ALA A 40 1.20 12.54 -4.44
C ALA A 40 0.47 12.49 -5.79
N ALA A 41 0.47 11.35 -6.47
CA ALA A 41 -0.30 11.14 -7.70
C ALA A 41 -1.83 11.23 -7.47
N LEU A 42 -2.30 11.16 -6.22
CA LEU A 42 -3.71 11.35 -5.87
C LEU A 42 -4.07 12.82 -5.62
N ASN A 43 -3.10 13.72 -5.49
CA ASN A 43 -3.31 15.17 -5.32
C ASN A 43 -3.62 15.85 -6.66
N VAL A 44 -4.73 15.47 -7.28
CA VAL A 44 -5.21 16.03 -8.55
C VAL A 44 -6.30 17.06 -8.28
N ALA A 45 -6.15 18.27 -8.83
CA ALA A 45 -7.12 19.34 -8.65
C ALA A 45 -8.51 18.92 -9.17
N GLY A 46 -9.55 19.17 -8.37
CA GLY A 46 -10.94 18.86 -8.74
C GLY A 46 -11.31 17.36 -8.69
N ALA A 47 -10.41 16.49 -8.20
CA ALA A 47 -10.69 15.05 -8.18
C ALA A 47 -11.81 14.65 -7.20
N GLY A 48 -12.04 15.47 -6.17
CA GLY A 48 -13.15 15.30 -5.23
C GLY A 48 -12.98 14.09 -4.30
N TRP A 49 -11.74 13.65 -4.09
CA TRP A 49 -11.44 12.54 -3.19
C TRP A 49 -11.85 12.87 -1.75
N ARG A 50 -12.50 11.91 -1.11
CA ARG A 50 -12.93 12.01 0.29
C ARG A 50 -12.35 10.89 1.15
N PHE A 51 -11.91 9.82 0.51
CA PHE A 51 -11.35 8.64 1.15
C PHE A 51 -10.05 8.24 0.48
N VAL A 52 -9.10 7.79 1.30
CA VAL A 52 -7.81 7.25 0.87
C VAL A 52 -7.56 5.98 1.65
N ARG A 53 -7.13 4.93 0.95
CA ARG A 53 -6.65 3.69 1.56
C ARG A 53 -5.25 3.37 1.08
N PHE A 54 -4.55 2.56 1.84
CA PHE A 54 -3.28 1.96 1.43
C PHE A 54 -3.37 0.44 1.49
N VAL A 55 -2.59 -0.21 0.64
CA VAL A 55 -2.41 -1.66 0.55
C VAL A 55 -0.93 -1.95 0.75
N VAL A 56 -0.60 -2.90 1.61
CA VAL A 56 0.77 -3.38 1.78
C VAL A 56 0.87 -4.75 1.11
N GLU A 57 1.72 -4.83 0.10
CA GLU A 57 2.03 -6.03 -0.65
C GLU A 57 3.35 -6.61 -0.11
N PHE A 58 3.35 -7.90 0.19
CA PHE A 58 4.54 -8.63 0.62
C PHE A 58 4.85 -9.70 -0.42
N ASP A 59 6.10 -9.74 -0.89
CA ASP A 59 6.60 -10.89 -1.64
C ASP A 59 6.96 -12.00 -0.65
N ALA A 60 6.05 -12.95 -0.48
CA ALA A 60 6.36 -14.21 0.16
C ALA A 60 7.06 -15.06 -0.91
N GLY A 61 8.38 -15.18 -0.85
CA GLY A 61 9.21 -15.89 -1.85
C GLY A 61 8.80 -17.36 -2.09
N ALA A 62 9.66 -18.15 -2.72
CA ALA A 62 9.31 -19.48 -3.28
C ALA A 62 8.63 -20.49 -2.33
N GLN A 63 8.69 -20.30 -1.00
CA GLN A 63 8.03 -21.15 -0.01
C GLN A 63 6.73 -20.59 0.59
N GLY A 64 6.24 -19.41 0.17
CA GLY A 64 5.01 -18.81 0.68
C GLY A 64 5.04 -18.43 2.17
N ALA A 65 6.18 -18.65 2.85
CA ALA A 65 6.42 -18.22 4.20
C ALA A 65 7.07 -16.83 4.16
N LEU A 66 6.47 -15.87 4.86
CA LEU A 66 7.20 -14.67 5.27
C LEU A 66 8.41 -15.16 6.05
N SER A 67 9.61 -15.02 5.47
CA SER A 67 10.87 -15.32 6.16
C SER A 67 11.09 -14.28 7.25
N ALA A 68 10.36 -14.40 8.36
CA ALA A 68 10.48 -13.53 9.50
C ALA A 68 10.62 -14.39 10.74
N ALA A 69 11.85 -14.54 11.22
CA ALA A 69 12.05 -14.43 12.65
C ALA A 69 11.32 -13.15 13.10
N PRO A 70 10.57 -13.14 14.21
CA PRO A 70 9.70 -12.02 14.63
C PRO A 70 10.43 -10.66 14.74
N GLU A 71 11.76 -10.70 14.80
CA GLU A 71 12.71 -9.60 14.80
C GLU A 71 12.88 -8.88 13.44
N ASN A 72 12.36 -9.44 12.35
CA ASN A 72 12.35 -8.85 11.00
C ASN A 72 10.93 -8.65 10.43
N ALA A 73 9.89 -8.69 11.26
CA ALA A 73 8.54 -8.41 10.79
C ALA A 73 8.46 -6.94 10.32
N PRO A 74 8.01 -6.68 9.09
CA PRO A 74 7.85 -5.31 8.62
C PRO A 74 6.80 -4.60 9.47
N PHE A 75 7.21 -3.54 10.17
CA PHE A 75 6.32 -2.71 10.97
C PHE A 75 6.10 -1.35 10.30
N LEU A 76 4.87 -0.85 10.38
CA LEU A 76 4.49 0.49 9.93
C LEU A 76 4.30 1.35 11.18
N ASP A 77 5.19 2.33 11.38
CA ASP A 77 5.11 3.19 12.58
C ASP A 77 4.08 4.32 12.36
N PHE A 78 4.37 5.29 11.50
CA PHE A 78 3.41 6.33 11.12
C PHE A 78 3.63 6.79 9.67
N VAL A 79 2.57 6.76 8.84
CA VAL A 79 2.58 7.34 7.49
C VAL A 79 1.81 8.66 7.49
N ARG A 80 2.50 9.76 7.20
CA ARG A 80 1.86 11.06 6.96
C ARG A 80 1.49 11.17 5.49
N LEU A 81 0.20 11.28 5.19
CA LEU A 81 -0.29 11.51 3.84
C LEU A 81 -0.56 13.02 3.66
N PRO A 82 0.24 13.76 2.87
CA PRO A 82 0.02 15.17 2.63
C PRO A 82 -1.14 15.33 1.62
N PHE A 83 -2.38 15.27 2.12
CA PHE A 83 -3.57 15.59 1.33
C PHE A 83 -3.96 17.05 1.51
N ARG A 84 -4.28 17.70 0.39
CA ARG A 84 -5.00 18.97 0.38
C ARG A 84 -6.43 18.66 -0.06
N PHE A 85 -7.39 18.85 0.85
CA PHE A 85 -8.82 18.76 0.52
C PHE A 85 -9.29 20.00 -0.23
#